data_AF-A0A7W0A000-F1
#
_entry.id   AF-A0A7W0A000-F1
#
_cell.length_a   1.000
_cell.length_b   1.000
_cell.length_c   1.000
_cell.angle_alpha   90.00
_cell.angle_beta   90.00
_cell.angle_gamma   90.00
#
_symmetry.space_group_name_H-M   'P 1'
#
loop_
_entity.id
_entity.type
_entity.pdbx_description
1 polymer ?
#
loop_
_entity_poly.entity_id
_entity_poly.type
_entity_poly.pdbx_seq_one_letter_code
_entity_poly.pdbx_strand_id
1 'polypeptide(L)'
;MAILNASEWVEFAFLRTQLGLSDSDLSKQMSALLEAGYTRVQKRGSGRGRSTWFRITRTGRRAFEGHVAALNALVVQAQTVPGQDARAPDRA
;
A
#
# COMPACT_ATOMS: atom_id res chain seq x y z
N MET A 1 0.72 1.22 2.29
CA MET A 1 1.99 0.51 2.60
C MET A 1 3.12 0.80 1.62
N ALA A 2 2.87 1.11 0.34
CA ALA A 2 3.91 1.38 -0.66
C ALA A 2 4.96 2.42 -0.24
N ILE A 3 4.54 3.61 0.22
CA ILE A 3 5.46 4.67 0.69
C ILE A 3 6.32 4.20 1.88
N LEU A 4 5.76 3.40 2.79
CA LEU A 4 6.49 2.85 3.95
C LEU A 4 7.44 1.71 3.57
N ASN A 5 7.25 1.07 2.41
CA ASN A 5 8.09 -0.02 1.95
C ASN A 5 9.45 0.49 1.44
N ALA A 6 9.46 1.68 0.85
CA ALA A 6 10.63 2.32 0.26
C ALA A 6 11.48 3.13 1.24
N SER A 7 11.01 3.32 2.49
CA SER A 7 11.62 4.22 3.47
C SER A 7 11.76 3.56 4.84
N GLU A 8 12.82 3.87 5.58
CA GLU A 8 13.05 3.30 6.92
C GLU A 8 12.07 3.82 7.98
N TRP A 9 11.77 5.11 7.96
CA TRP A 9 10.80 5.78 8.83
C TRP A 9 10.20 6.95 8.07
N VAL A 10 8.89 7.17 8.23
CA VAL A 10 8.16 8.22 7.55
C VAL A 10 7.25 8.96 8.53
N GLU A 11 7.28 10.28 8.49
CA GLU A 11 6.45 11.12 9.35
C GLU A 11 4.97 11.12 8.90
N PHE A 12 4.04 11.19 9.86
CA PHE A 12 2.61 11.28 9.61
C PHE A 12 2.23 12.45 8.70
N ALA A 13 2.80 13.63 8.94
CA ALA A 13 2.55 14.82 8.14
C ALA A 13 2.97 14.62 6.68
N PHE A 14 4.09 13.92 6.45
CA PHE A 14 4.54 13.55 5.11
C PHE A 14 3.57 12.56 4.45
N LEU A 15 3.17 11.51 5.16
CA LEU A 15 2.19 10.53 4.64
C LEU A 15 0.88 11.21 4.26
N ARG A 16 0.40 12.14 5.07
CA ARG A 16 -0.81 12.91 4.81
C ARG A 16 -0.70 13.70 3.51
N THR A 17 0.38 14.47 3.36
CA THR A 17 0.61 15.28 2.18
C THR A 17 0.74 14.43 0.91
N GLN A 18 1.47 13.31 0.99
CA GLN A 18 1.71 12.46 -0.18
C GLN A 18 0.47 11.64 -0.59
N LEU A 19 -0.37 11.24 0.37
CA LEU A 19 -1.56 10.44 0.10
C LEU A 19 -2.82 11.29 -0.14
N GLY A 20 -2.76 12.60 0.11
CA GLY A 20 -3.92 13.49 -0.02
C GLY A 20 -5.08 13.15 0.92
N LEU A 21 -4.79 12.44 2.02
CA LEU A 21 -5.80 11.96 2.97
C LEU A 21 -6.04 12.97 4.09
N SER A 22 -7.25 12.93 4.66
CA SER A 22 -7.54 13.63 5.91
C SER A 22 -6.75 12.99 7.07
N ASP A 23 -6.49 13.76 8.12
CA ASP A 23 -5.84 13.28 9.34
C ASP A 23 -6.63 12.09 9.97
N SER A 24 -7.96 12.12 9.88
CA SER A 24 -8.84 11.09 10.41
C SER A 24 -8.69 9.78 9.64
N ASP A 25 -8.72 9.84 8.31
CA ASP A 25 -8.65 8.64 7.47
C ASP A 25 -7.26 8.01 7.51
N LEU A 26 -6.22 8.84 7.45
CA LEU A 26 -4.85 8.36 7.62
C LEU A 26 -4.65 7.73 9.00
N SER A 27 -5.18 8.33 10.07
CA SER A 27 -5.07 7.77 11.41
C SER A 27 -5.76 6.41 11.51
N LYS A 28 -6.99 6.26 11.00
CA LYS A 28 -7.70 4.97 10.99
C LYS A 28 -6.90 3.91 10.24
N GLN A 29 -6.37 4.24 9.07
CA GLN A 29 -5.61 3.29 8.27
C GLN A 29 -4.28 2.92 8.92
N MET A 30 -3.57 3.88 9.50
CA MET A 30 -2.33 3.61 10.23
C MET A 30 -2.58 2.77 11.49
N SER A 31 -3.66 3.04 12.23
CA SER A 31 -4.09 2.21 13.36
C SER A 31 -4.39 0.78 12.93
N ALA A 32 -5.18 0.57 11.88
CA ALA A 32 -5.47 -0.78 11.37
C ALA A 32 -4.19 -1.55 10.98
N LEU A 33 -3.22 -0.86 10.36
CA LEU A 33 -1.93 -1.47 10.01
C LEU A 33 -1.04 -1.74 11.25
N LEU A 34 -1.14 -0.93 12.30
CA LEU A 34 -0.46 -1.18 13.56
C LEU A 34 -1.04 -2.41 14.28
N GLU A 35 -2.37 -2.49 14.38
CA GLU A 35 -3.09 -3.62 14.99
C GLU A 35 -2.79 -4.94 14.25
N ALA A 36 -2.70 -4.89 12.91
CA ALA A 36 -2.28 -6.04 12.10
C ALA A 36 -0.78 -6.38 12.22
N GLY A 37 0.00 -5.59 12.98
CA GLY A 37 1.45 -5.78 13.14
C GLY A 37 2.26 -5.47 11.87
N TYR A 38 1.67 -4.80 10.89
CA TYR A 38 2.32 -4.46 9.63
C TYR A 38 3.17 -3.20 9.69
N THR A 39 2.90 -2.32 10.65
CA THR A 39 3.70 -1.11 10.88
C THR A 39 4.14 -1.01 12.34
N ARG A 40 5.11 -0.15 12.60
CA ARG A 40 5.45 0.32 13.95
C ARG A 40 5.36 1.82 13.99
N VAL A 41 4.98 2.35 15.14
CA VAL A 41 4.93 3.78 15.41
C VAL A 41 5.99 4.17 16.44
N GLN A 42 6.58 5.34 16.26
CA GLN A 42 7.45 5.96 17.25
C GLN A 42 7.16 7.46 17.30
N LYS A 43 7.19 8.05 18.50
CA LYS A 43 7.20 9.50 18.66
C LYS A 43 8.64 9.98 18.66
N ARG A 44 8.97 10.95 17.80
CA ARG A 44 10.29 11.59 17.76
C ARG A 44 10.15 13.07 18.07
N GLY A 45 11.15 13.65 18.75
CA GLY A 45 11.15 15.05 19.17
C GLY A 45 10.67 15.27 20.61
N SER A 46 10.97 16.45 21.15
CA SER A 46 10.66 16.89 22.52
C SER A 46 9.73 18.11 22.53
N GLY A 47 8.93 18.26 23.58
CA GLY A 47 8.05 19.42 23.76
C GLY A 47 6.98 19.57 22.68
N ARG A 48 6.80 20.80 22.17
CA ARG A 48 5.80 21.15 21.14
C ARG A 48 6.08 20.55 19.74
N GLY A 49 7.28 20.02 19.49
CA GLY A 49 7.70 19.46 18.19
C GLY A 49 7.63 17.93 18.12
N ARG A 50 6.69 17.29 18.83
CA ARG A 50 6.60 15.82 18.86
C ARG A 50 5.91 15.31 17.60
N SER A 51 6.70 14.73 16.70
CA SER A 51 6.23 14.14 15.46
C SER A 51 5.96 12.64 15.60
N THR A 52 4.97 12.14 14.86
CA THR A 52 4.64 10.71 14.81
C THR A 52 5.27 10.10 13.57
N TRP A 53 6.08 9.07 13.76
CA TRP A 53 6.81 8.39 12.69
C TRP A 53 6.36 6.94 12.60
N PHE A 54 6.30 6.43 11.39
CA PHE A 54 5.89 5.07 11.10
C PHE A 54 6.93 4.35 10.24
N ARG A 55 7.08 3.06 10.46
CA ARG A 55 7.81 2.17 9.55
C ARG A 55 7.05 0.90 9.28
N ILE A 56 7.31 0.27 8.13
CA ILE A 56 6.82 -1.08 7.86
C ILE A 56 7.59 -2.12 8.70
N THR A 57 6.91 -3.17 9.16
CA THR A 57 7.56 -4.33 9.79
C THR A 57 8.01 -5.34 8.73
N ARG A 58 8.80 -6.34 9.15
CA ARG A 58 9.11 -7.48 8.29
C ARG A 58 7.86 -8.25 7.86
N THR A 59 6.90 -8.40 8.77
CA THR A 59 5.61 -9.04 8.48
C THR A 59 4.79 -8.20 7.50
N GLY A 60 4.69 -6.89 7.73
CA GLY A 60 4.00 -5.97 6.81
C GLY A 60 4.62 -5.93 5.43
N ARG A 61 5.96 -6.01 5.34
CA ARG A 61 6.67 -6.09 4.05
C ARG A 61 6.28 -7.35 3.28
N ARG A 62 6.31 -8.52 3.92
CA ARG A 62 5.89 -9.79 3.30
C ARG A 62 4.42 -9.75 2.85
N ALA A 63 3.53 -9.22 3.70
CA ALA A 63 2.12 -9.07 3.35
C ALA A 63 1.92 -8.14 2.14
N PHE A 64 2.66 -7.03 2.10
CA PHE A 64 2.63 -6.09 0.98
C PHE A 64 3.16 -6.71 -0.32
N GLU A 65 4.29 -7.41 -0.27
CA GLU A 65 4.85 -8.13 -1.42
C GLU A 65 3.88 -9.18 -1.97
N GLY A 66 3.25 -9.96 -1.09
CA GLY A 66 2.22 -10.93 -1.49
C GLY A 66 1.00 -10.26 -2.13
N HIS A 67 0.58 -9.10 -1.61
CA HIS A 67 -0.52 -8.33 -2.21
C HIS A 67 -0.16 -7.80 -3.60
N VAL A 68 1.04 -7.25 -3.78
CA VAL A 68 1.52 -6.77 -5.09
C VAL A 68 1.63 -7.93 -6.08
N ALA A 69 2.13 -9.09 -5.64
CA ALA A 69 2.20 -10.29 -6.49
C ALA A 69 0.81 -10.73 -6.95
N ALA A 70 -0.18 -10.72 -6.06
CA ALA A 70 -1.56 -11.05 -6.40
C ALA A 70 -2.16 -10.05 -7.42
N LEU A 71 -1.96 -8.74 -7.23
CA LEU A 71 -2.40 -7.72 -8.17
C LEU A 71 -1.74 -7.89 -9.55
N ASN A 72 -0.44 -8.16 -9.59
CA ASN A 72 0.28 -8.40 -10.83
C ASN A 72 -0.24 -9.66 -11.55
N ALA A 73 -0.56 -10.73 -10.81
CA ALA A 73 -1.15 -11.92 -11.39
C ALA A 73 -2.51 -11.62 -12.05
N LEU A 74 -3.35 -10.81 -11.41
CA LEU A 74 -4.63 -10.38 -11.98
C LEU A 74 -4.44 -9.53 -13.25
N VAL A 75 -3.47 -8.62 -13.26
CA VAL A 75 -3.14 -7.80 -14.43
C VAL A 75 -2.66 -8.68 -15.60
N VAL A 76 -1.75 -9.63 -15.33
CA VAL A 76 -1.27 -10.58 -16.35
C VAL A 76 -2.43 -11.41 -16.90
N GLN A 77 -3.29 -11.96 -16.03
CA GLN A 77 -4.46 -12.73 -16.44
C GLN A 77 -5.42 -11.92 -17.32
N ALA A 78 -5.66 -10.65 -16.98
CA ALA A 78 -6.50 -9.76 -17.76
C ALA A 78 -5.93 -9.46 -19.15
N GLN A 79 -4.61 -9.46 -19.30
CA GLN A 79 -3.92 -9.27 -20.58
C GLN A 79 -3.89 -10.56 -21.42
N THR A 80 -3.81 -11.73 -20.78
CA THR A 80 -3.82 -13.04 -21.44
C THR A 80 -5.24 -13.57 -21.72
N VAL A 81 -6.16 -12.73 -22.17
CA VAL A 81 -7.43 -13.20 -22.77
C VAL A 81 -7.29 -13.22 -24.30
N PRO A 82 -6.70 -14.28 -24.91
CA PRO A 82 -6.85 -14.52 -26.33
C PRO A 82 -8.19 -15.21 -26.57
N GLY A 83 -9.16 -14.52 -27.20
CA GLY A 83 -10.42 -15.18 -27.53
C GLY A 83 -11.65 -14.32 -27.88
N GLN A 84 -11.50 -13.04 -28.24
CA GLN A 84 -12.62 -12.24 -28.74
C GLN A 84 -12.43 -11.81 -30.21
N ASP A 85 -11.63 -12.55 -31.01
CA ASP A 85 -11.47 -12.26 -32.46
C ASP A 85 -11.74 -13.46 -33.38
N ALA A 86 -12.19 -14.61 -32.83
CA ALA A 86 -12.31 -15.84 -33.60
C ALA A 86 -13.71 -16.47 -33.56
N ARG A 87 -14.77 -15.72 -33.92
CA ARG A 87 -15.97 -16.35 -34.51
C ARG A 87 -16.90 -15.38 -35.26
N ALA A 88 -16.72 -15.28 -36.57
CA ALA A 88 -17.83 -15.28 -37.51
C ALA A 88 -17.44 -16.17 -38.70
N PRO A 89 -18.25 -17.18 -39.05
CA PRO A 89 -17.98 -18.06 -40.19
C PRO A 89 -18.53 -17.39 -41.44
N ASP A 90 -17.67 -16.99 -42.36
CA ASP A 90 -18.14 -16.66 -43.70
C ASP A 90 -17.05 -16.92 -44.72
N ARG A 91 -17.16 -18.04 -45.43
CA ARG A 91 -16.89 -18.14 -46.87
C ARG A 91 -17.76 -19.25 -47.47
N ALA A 92 -18.81 -18.77 -48.12
CA ALA A 92 -19.32 -19.13 -49.46
C ALA A 92 -18.70 -20.36 -50.16
#